data_AF-A0AAV2FEJ4-F1
#
_entry.id   AF-A0AAV2FEJ4-F1
#
_cell.length_a   1.000
_cell.length_b   1.000
_cell.length_c   1.000
_cell.angle_alpha   90.00
_cell.angle_beta   90.00
_cell.angle_gamma   90.00
#
_symmetry.space_group_name_H-M   'P 1'
#
loop_
_entity.id
_entity.type
_entity.pdbx_description
1 polymer ?
#
loop_
_entity_poly.entity_id
_entity_poly.type
_entity_poly.pdbx_seq_one_letter_code
_entity_poly.pdbx_strand_id
1 'polypeptide(L)'
;MPNSVADAGRKRKRNPKLFSFHSFCDPDCPVISSESFRDRIRVFLREFAEVEDYNIRSMPVWCTLLVQGNKGGLFVPLYTIEEDCQAFRSEPYCDHCKC
;
A
#
# COMPACT_ATOMS: atom_id res chain seq x y z
N MET A 1 1.19 -11.36 -23.24
CA MET A 1 2.54 -11.21 -22.69
C MET A 1 2.37 -10.71 -21.26
N PRO A 2 2.69 -11.49 -20.22
CA PRO A 2 2.51 -11.02 -18.85
C PRO A 2 3.55 -9.92 -18.59
N ASN A 3 3.07 -8.72 -18.25
CA ASN A 3 3.89 -7.58 -17.88
C ASN A 3 4.79 -8.01 -16.72
N SER A 4 6.10 -8.00 -16.94
CA SER A 4 7.08 -8.31 -15.92
C SER A 4 7.01 -7.24 -14.84
N VAL A 5 7.08 -7.68 -13.58
CA VAL A 5 7.10 -6.85 -12.36
C VAL A 5 8.16 -5.72 -12.40
N ALA A 6 9.14 -5.83 -13.31
CA ALA A 6 10.14 -4.81 -13.61
C ALA A 6 9.55 -3.51 -14.21
N ASP A 7 8.49 -3.56 -15.02
CA ASP A 7 7.91 -2.35 -15.62
C ASP A 7 7.07 -1.55 -14.61
N ALA A 8 6.51 -2.19 -13.59
CA ALA A 8 5.84 -1.50 -12.50
C ALA A 8 6.82 -0.70 -11.62
N GLY A 9 8.09 -1.14 -11.54
CA GLY A 9 9.13 -0.47 -10.75
C GLY A 9 9.83 0.70 -11.44
N ARG A 10 9.67 0.87 -12.75
CA ARG A 10 10.57 1.70 -13.57
C ARG A 10 10.35 3.21 -13.43
N LYS A 11 9.20 3.64 -12.89
CA LYS A 11 8.91 5.03 -12.54
C LYS A 11 9.14 5.37 -11.07
N ARG A 12 9.39 4.38 -10.22
CA ARG A 12 9.51 4.58 -8.77
C ARG A 12 10.90 5.12 -8.43
N LYS A 13 11.00 5.94 -7.38
CA LYS A 13 12.27 6.52 -6.93
C LYS A 13 13.37 5.46 -6.86
N ARG A 14 14.60 5.92 -7.09
CA ARG A 14 15.84 5.15 -7.33
C ARG A 14 16.18 4.04 -6.30
N ASN A 15 15.44 3.91 -5.19
CA ASN A 15 15.44 2.75 -4.28
C ASN A 15 14.07 2.64 -3.57
N PRO A 16 13.14 1.79 -4.02
CA PRO A 16 11.88 1.60 -3.29
C PRO A 16 12.16 0.93 -1.94
N LYS A 17 11.55 1.43 -0.88
CA LYS A 17 11.60 0.76 0.43
C LYS A 17 10.82 -0.54 0.33
N LEU A 18 11.49 -1.64 0.66
CA LEU A 18 10.94 -2.99 0.56
C LEU A 18 10.36 -3.39 1.91
N PHE A 19 9.15 -3.95 1.92
CA PHE A 19 8.54 -4.50 3.12
C PHE A 19 8.50 -6.03 3.02
N SER A 20 8.85 -6.76 4.09
CA SER A 20 8.82 -8.22 4.07
C SER A 20 7.37 -8.70 4.12
N PHE A 21 6.98 -9.56 3.19
CA PHE A 21 5.61 -10.09 3.12
C PHE A 21 5.21 -10.84 4.40
N HIS A 22 6.18 -11.42 5.10
CA HIS A 22 5.94 -12.21 6.32
C HIS A 22 6.06 -11.41 7.62
N SER A 23 6.42 -10.12 7.58
CA SER A 23 6.66 -9.33 8.79
C SER A 23 5.48 -8.50 9.25
N PHE A 24 4.29 -8.70 8.67
CA PHE A 24 3.09 -8.04 9.17
C PHE A 24 2.78 -8.52 10.59
N CYS A 25 2.52 -7.56 11.49
CA CYS A 25 2.22 -7.80 12.90
C CYS A 25 3.38 -8.35 13.74
N ASP A 26 4.61 -8.37 13.20
CA ASP A 26 5.78 -8.63 14.02
C ASP A 26 5.90 -7.52 15.10
N PRO A 27 6.28 -7.85 16.35
CA PRO A 27 6.31 -6.89 17.47
C PRO A 27 7.13 -5.63 17.19
N ASP A 28 8.14 -5.76 16.31
CA ASP A 28 9.09 -4.70 15.96
C ASP A 28 8.87 -4.13 14.54
N CYS A 29 7.78 -4.51 13.85
CA CYS A 29 7.57 -4.15 12.44
C CYS A 29 6.09 -3.84 12.09
N PRO A 30 5.74 -2.55 11.85
CA PRO A 30 6.52 -1.34 12.12
C PRO A 30 6.70 -1.11 13.63
N VAL A 31 7.77 -0.41 14.04
CA VAL A 31 7.95 0.03 15.44
C VAL A 31 6.80 0.97 15.79
N ILE A 32 5.82 0.48 16.55
CA ILE A 32 4.61 1.24 16.88
C ILE A 32 4.50 1.33 18.40
N SER A 33 4.68 2.54 18.93
CA SER A 33 4.21 2.89 20.27
C SER A 33 2.68 2.90 20.28
N SER A 34 2.03 1.97 21.00
CA SER A 34 0.66 1.98 21.54
C SER A 34 -0.53 2.67 20.79
N GLU A 35 -0.44 2.96 19.50
CA GLU A 35 -1.45 3.73 18.76
C GLU A 35 -2.53 2.85 18.10
N SER A 36 -3.65 3.47 17.69
CA SER A 36 -4.80 2.83 17.04
C SER A 36 -4.43 2.20 15.69
N PHE A 37 -5.17 1.18 15.23
CA PHE A 37 -4.93 0.54 13.92
C PHE A 37 -4.82 1.55 12.77
N ARG A 38 -5.69 2.56 12.75
CA ARG A 38 -5.66 3.62 11.75
C ARG A 38 -4.32 4.36 11.71
N ASP A 39 -3.79 4.70 12.88
CA ASP A 39 -2.54 5.46 12.97
C ASP A 39 -1.34 4.58 12.58
N ARG A 40 -1.40 3.27 12.89
CA ARG A 40 -0.44 2.27 12.40
C ARG A 40 -0.39 2.19 10.87
N ILE A 41 -1.54 2.16 10.21
CA ILE A 41 -1.61 2.16 8.74
C ILE A 41 -1.00 3.44 8.17
N ARG A 42 -1.24 4.61 8.78
CA ARG A 42 -0.63 5.88 8.35
C ARG A 42 0.89 5.88 8.50
N VAL A 43 1.44 5.31 9.57
CA VAL A 43 2.89 5.14 9.73
C VAL A 43 3.42 4.19 8.66
N PHE A 44 2.79 3.02 8.49
CA PHE A 44 3.17 2.03 7.48
C PHE A 44 3.22 2.62 6.06
N LEU A 45 2.19 3.35 5.63
CA LEU A 45 2.15 3.96 4.30
C LEU A 45 3.24 5.04 4.13
N ARG A 46 3.44 5.91 5.13
CA ARG A 46 4.51 6.92 5.08
C ARG A 46 5.90 6.30 5.04
N GLU A 47 6.09 5.19 5.74
CA GLU A 47 7.39 4.55 5.84
C GLU A 47 7.72 3.67 4.66
N PHE A 48 6.76 2.91 4.12
CA PHE A 48 7.03 1.83 3.16
C PHE A 48 6.33 1.96 1.81
N ALA A 49 5.38 2.88 1.67
CA ALA A 49 4.65 3.08 0.41
C ALA A 49 5.14 4.35 -0.33
N GLU A 50 4.98 4.34 -1.65
CA GLU A 50 5.10 5.55 -2.47
C GLU A 50 3.71 5.93 -2.99
N VAL A 51 3.42 7.23 -3.08
CA VAL A 51 2.20 7.74 -3.74
C VAL A 51 2.37 7.59 -5.24
N GLU A 52 1.38 7.01 -5.90
CA GLU A 52 1.34 6.84 -7.36
C GLU A 52 1.02 8.16 -8.07
N ASP A 53 1.31 8.24 -9.38
CA ASP A 53 1.08 9.44 -10.21
C ASP A 53 -0.39 9.60 -10.66
N TYR A 54 -1.28 8.75 -10.17
CA TYR A 54 -2.71 8.73 -10.49
C TYR A 54 -3.58 8.56 -9.24
N ASN A 55 -4.85 8.98 -9.36
CA ASN A 55 -5.85 8.87 -8.30
C ASN A 55 -7.03 8.01 -8.77
N ILE A 56 -7.71 7.35 -7.82
CA ILE A 56 -8.97 6.63 -8.08
C ILE A 56 -10.09 7.45 -7.43
N ARG A 57 -11.05 7.93 -8.22
CA ARG A 57 -12.13 8.83 -7.74
C ARG A 57 -11.59 10.02 -6.92
N SER A 58 -10.49 10.63 -7.37
CA SER A 58 -9.79 11.71 -6.66
C SER A 58 -9.15 11.31 -5.31
N MET A 59 -9.12 10.02 -4.97
CA MET A 59 -8.44 9.50 -3.79
C MET A 59 -6.99 9.12 -4.10
N PRO A 60 -6.04 9.45 -3.21
CA PRO A 60 -4.64 9.03 -3.35
C PRO A 60 -4.50 7.52 -3.42
N VAL A 61 -3.67 7.06 -4.36
CA VAL A 61 -3.26 5.67 -4.45
C VAL A 61 -1.83 5.52 -3.98
N TRP A 62 -1.60 4.58 -3.09
CA TRP A 62 -0.30 4.22 -2.54
C TRP A 62 0.10 2.84 -3.06
N CYS A 63 1.39 2.63 -3.31
CA CYS A 63 1.94 1.32 -3.63
C CYS A 63 3.05 0.95 -2.64
N THR A 64 2.86 -0.15 -1.92
CA THR A 64 3.91 -0.79 -1.12
C THR A 64 4.47 -1.97 -1.91
N LEU A 65 5.80 -2.08 -2.00
CA LEU A 65 6.43 -3.24 -2.64
C LEU A 65 6.77 -4.30 -1.58
N LEU A 66 5.98 -5.37 -1.56
CA LEU A 66 6.20 -6.49 -0.65
C LEU A 66 7.21 -7.47 -1.25
N VAL A 67 8.06 -8.05 -0.43
CA VAL A 67 9.09 -9.02 -0.86
C VAL A 67 8.90 -10.33 -0.12
N GLN A 68 8.87 -11.43 -0.89
CA GLN A 68 8.82 -12.79 -0.36
C GLN A 68 10.07 -13.59 -0.80
N GLY A 69 10.81 -14.13 0.18
CA GLY A 69 11.96 -15.01 -0.03
C GLY A 69 13.33 -14.31 -0.09
N ASN A 70 14.41 -15.09 0.06
CA ASN A 70 15.80 -14.60 0.02
C ASN A 70 16.45 -14.92 -1.34
N LYS A 71 16.97 -13.86 -2.00
CA LYS A 71 17.62 -13.82 -3.35
C LYS A 71 16.73 -14.31 -4.51
N GLY A 72 16.34 -13.38 -5.39
CA GLY A 72 15.39 -13.63 -6.50
C GLY A 72 13.92 -13.60 -6.07
N GLY A 73 13.64 -13.05 -4.87
CA GLY A 73 12.34 -13.06 -4.23
C GLY A 73 11.21 -12.50 -5.09
N LEU A 74 10.01 -13.03 -4.88
CA LEU A 74 8.79 -12.55 -5.51
C LEU A 74 8.48 -11.17 -4.95
N PHE A 75 8.27 -10.20 -5.84
CA PHE A 75 7.79 -8.88 -5.47
C PHE A 75 6.30 -8.79 -5.73
N VAL A 76 5.54 -8.42 -4.71
CA VAL A 76 4.09 -8.28 -4.77
C VAL A 76 3.75 -6.81 -4.53
N PRO A 77 3.22 -6.09 -5.54
CA PRO A 77 2.74 -4.72 -5.32
C PRO A 77 1.41 -4.78 -4.55
N LEU A 78 1.37 -4.11 -3.39
CA LEU A 78 0.15 -3.88 -2.62
C LEU A 78 -0.32 -2.45 -2.88
N TYR A 79 -1.45 -2.32 -3.56
CA TYR A 79 -2.09 -1.03 -3.80
C TYR A 79 -3.07 -0.71 -2.68
N THR A 80 -2.97 0.49 -2.12
CA THR A 80 -3.86 1.00 -1.07
C THR A 80 -4.51 2.30 -1.55
N ILE A 81 -5.82 2.42 -1.41
CA ILE A 81 -6.56 3.66 -1.69
C ILE A 81 -6.86 4.31 -0.34
N GLU A 82 -6.48 5.58 -0.19
CA GLU A 82 -6.82 6.36 1.00
C GLU A 82 -8.17 7.06 0.80
N GLU A 83 -9.22 6.47 1.37
CA GLU A 83 -10.57 6.99 1.25
C GLU A 83 -10.89 8.10 2.26
N ASP A 84 -11.44 9.20 1.77
CA ASP A 84 -12.07 10.22 2.60
C ASP A 84 -13.54 9.89 2.83
N CYS A 85 -13.84 9.32 4.00
CA CYS A 85 -15.20 8.96 4.40
C CYS A 85 -16.18 10.14 4.40
N GLN A 86 -15.72 11.40 4.52
CA GLN A 86 -16.60 12.57 4.50
C GLN A 86 -16.97 12.98 3.08
N ALA A 87 -16.02 12.87 2.14
CA ALA A 87 -16.25 13.22 0.74
C ALA A 87 -17.28 12.30 0.05
N PHE A 88 -17.37 11.04 0.45
CA PHE A 88 -18.26 10.04 -0.16
C PHE A 88 -19.59 9.83 0.58
N ARG A 89 -20.02 10.79 1.40
CA ARG A 89 -21.28 10.69 2.16
C ARG A 89 -22.52 10.45 1.29
N SER A 90 -22.49 10.85 0.02
CA SER A 90 -23.57 10.62 -0.95
C SER A 90 -23.61 9.21 -1.55
N GLU A 91 -22.51 8.44 -1.43
CA GLU A 91 -22.41 7.06 -1.88
C GLU A 91 -21.75 6.20 -0.78
N PRO A 92 -22.45 5.96 0.34
CA PRO A 92 -21.87 5.32 1.52
C PRO A 92 -21.52 3.84 1.35
N TYR A 93 -21.89 3.25 0.21
CA TYR A 93 -21.68 1.84 -0.10
C TYR A 93 -20.86 1.71 -1.38
N CYS A 94 -19.93 0.75 -1.44
CA CYS A 94 -19.30 0.38 -2.70
C CYS A 94 -20.27 -0.43 -3.57
N ASP A 95 -19.96 -0.62 -4.85
CA ASP A 95 -20.85 -1.34 -5.78
C ASP A 95 -21.10 -2.80 -5.37
N HIS A 96 -20.19 -3.39 -4.58
CA HIS A 96 -20.40 -4.71 -3.98
C HIS A 96 -21.38 -4.66 -2.80
N CYS A 97 -21.30 -3.63 -1.94
CA CYS A 97 -22.19 -3.48 -0.77
C CYS A 97 -23.55 -2.83 -1.10
N LYS A 98 -23.71 -2.27 -2.31
CA LYS A 98 -25.00 -1.75 -2.81
C LYS A 98 -25.97 -2.85 -3.26
N CYS A 99 -25.47 -4.08 -3.49
CA CYS A 99 -26.25 -5.23 -3.97
C CYS A 99 -26.81 -6.08 -2.82
#